data_AF-A0A383ELG2-F1
#
_entry.id   AF-A0A383ELG2-F1
#
_cell.length_a   1.000
_cell.length_b   1.000
_cell.length_c   1.000
_cell.angle_alpha   90.00
_cell.angle_beta   90.00
_cell.angle_gamma   90.00
#
_symmetry.space_group_name_H-M   'P 1'
#
loop_
_entity.id
_entity.type
_entity.pdbx_description
1 polymer ?
#
loop_
_entity_poly.entity_id
_entity_poly.type
_entity_poly.pdbx_seq_one_letter_code
_entity_poly.pdbx_strand_id
1 'polypeptide(L)'
;EAEVLELKANQKTEARGVVIESRLDKGLGAIATVLINKGTLHKGDGFVCGNQYGKVRAMMNERNQKFTEAFPSDPVQILGFEEVPKAGDNFTVFLDEREAKKIATERKQLSREAEHRRFRKITLDQIGKKISSGEVQKLDIIIKGDVDGSIEAVSDSLMELSTDEVSVRIIHRSVGMITESDVSLAAASSAIIIAFNVNSSPEARSTAKSIGVDIRNYSIIYEAVEEVKL
;
A
#
# COMPACT_ATOMS: atom_id res chain seq x y z
N GLU A 1 -1.61 5.49 33.69
CA GLU A 1 -1.46 4.15 33.08
C GLU A 1 0.00 3.83 32.71
N ALA A 2 0.68 4.66 31.90
CA ALA A 2 2.09 4.44 31.55
C ALA A 2 3.07 4.33 32.74
N GLU A 3 2.85 5.11 33.80
CA GLU A 3 3.64 5.05 35.04
C GLU A 3 3.39 3.75 35.83
N VAL A 4 2.16 3.23 35.79
CA VAL A 4 1.79 1.96 36.45
C VAL A 4 2.36 0.76 35.68
N LEU A 5 2.47 0.88 34.36
CA LEU A 5 2.98 -0.17 33.46
C LEU A 5 4.51 -0.10 33.27
N GLU A 6 5.19 0.90 33.83
CA GLU A 6 6.64 1.14 33.72
C GLU A 6 7.20 0.98 32.29
N LEU A 7 6.53 1.56 31.30
CA LEU A 7 6.95 1.46 29.90
C LEU A 7 8.35 2.06 29.71
N LYS A 8 9.29 1.24 29.23
CA LYS A 8 10.70 1.60 29.02
C LYS A 8 11.11 1.23 27.59
N ALA A 9 11.95 2.07 26.98
CA ALA A 9 12.55 1.81 25.68
C ALA A 9 14.06 2.04 25.74
N ASN A 10 14.83 1.14 25.12
CA ASN A 10 16.27 1.27 25.04
C ASN A 10 16.64 2.11 23.80
N GLN A 11 17.30 3.25 24.01
CA GLN A 11 17.76 4.14 22.94
C GLN A 11 19.13 3.74 22.38
N LYS A 12 19.92 2.95 23.11
CA LYS A 12 21.32 2.64 22.77
C LYS A 12 21.47 1.43 21.83
N THR A 13 20.50 1.21 20.95
CA THR A 13 20.51 0.11 19.98
C THR A 13 20.06 0.63 18.62
N GLU A 14 20.16 -0.22 17.60
CA GLU A 14 19.63 0.07 16.27
C GLU A 14 18.13 0.32 16.34
N ALA A 15 17.67 1.29 15.55
CA ALA A 15 16.27 1.66 15.52
C ALA A 15 15.39 0.53 14.98
N ARG A 16 14.26 0.35 15.66
CA ARG A 16 13.13 -0.45 15.20
C ARG A 16 11.88 0.38 15.30
N GLY A 17 10.94 0.11 14.42
CA GLY A 17 9.67 0.81 14.38
C GLY A 17 8.65 0.07 13.55
N VAL A 18 7.48 0.69 13.42
CA VAL A 18 6.40 0.21 12.57
C VAL A 18 5.91 1.34 11.69
N VAL A 19 5.58 1.03 10.43
CA VAL A 19 4.95 1.99 9.53
C VAL A 19 3.54 2.27 10.03
N ILE A 20 3.24 3.54 10.27
CA ILE A 20 1.91 4.01 10.65
C ILE A 20 1.12 4.38 9.40
N GLU A 21 1.75 5.11 8.48
CA GLU A 21 1.13 5.59 7.26
C GLU A 21 2.20 5.73 6.17
N SER A 22 1.82 5.55 4.92
CA SER A 22 2.72 5.67 3.79
C SER A 22 2.00 6.27 2.58
N ARG A 23 2.74 7.04 1.79
CA ARG A 23 2.20 7.68 0.58
C ARG A 23 3.25 7.91 -0.49
N LEU A 24 2.78 8.20 -1.70
CA LEU A 24 3.61 8.68 -2.80
C LEU A 24 3.53 10.21 -2.87
N ASP A 25 4.65 10.88 -2.63
CA ASP A 25 4.73 12.35 -2.63
C ASP A 25 5.36 12.88 -3.93
N LYS A 26 4.79 13.97 -4.45
CA LYS A 26 5.25 14.60 -5.69
C LYS A 26 6.60 15.30 -5.46
N GLY A 27 7.67 14.62 -5.85
CA GLY A 27 9.05 15.14 -5.84
C GLY A 27 9.92 14.50 -4.77
N LEU A 28 9.32 13.96 -3.70
CA LEU A 28 10.05 13.19 -2.68
C LEU A 28 10.03 11.69 -2.94
N GLY A 29 9.08 11.20 -3.76
CA GLY A 29 8.91 9.79 -4.07
C GLY A 29 8.13 9.07 -2.96
N ALA A 30 8.43 7.79 -2.74
CA ALA A 30 7.79 7.02 -1.68
C ALA A 30 8.28 7.48 -0.30
N ILE A 31 7.32 7.83 0.56
CA ILE A 31 7.58 8.28 1.93
C ILE A 31 6.68 7.51 2.90
N ALA A 32 7.13 7.38 4.15
CA ALA A 32 6.33 6.77 5.19
C ALA A 32 6.58 7.39 6.55
N THR A 33 5.54 7.49 7.36
CA THR A 33 5.61 7.84 8.77
C THR A 33 5.83 6.56 9.57
N VAL A 34 6.95 6.46 10.27
CA VAL A 34 7.35 5.31 11.07
C VAL A 34 7.38 5.73 12.54
N LEU A 35 6.68 4.98 13.38
CA LEU A 35 6.78 5.14 14.83
C LEU A 35 7.96 4.33 15.33
N ILE A 36 8.98 5.00 15.87
CA ILE A 36 10.14 4.32 16.44
C ILE A 36 9.75 3.74 17.80
N ASN A 37 10.00 2.45 18.03
CA ASN A 37 9.65 1.76 19.27
C ASN A 37 10.87 1.40 20.12
N LYS A 38 12.06 1.35 19.51
CA LYS A 38 13.32 0.99 20.15
C LYS A 38 14.48 1.60 19.36
N GLY A 39 15.57 1.89 20.04
CA GLY A 39 16.81 2.40 19.46
C GLY A 39 16.71 3.86 19.04
N THR A 40 17.79 4.35 18.43
CA THR A 40 17.85 5.69 17.86
C THR A 40 18.05 5.59 16.35
N LEU A 41 17.18 6.26 15.59
CA LEU A 41 17.24 6.31 14.14
C LEU A 41 18.05 7.53 13.72
N HIS A 42 18.99 7.35 12.80
CA HIS A 42 19.81 8.45 12.27
C HIS A 42 19.59 8.62 10.77
N LYS A 43 19.77 9.87 10.31
CA LYS A 43 19.87 10.14 8.87
C LYS A 43 21.09 9.39 8.31
N GLY A 44 20.88 8.65 7.24
CA GLY A 44 21.90 7.84 6.59
C GLY A 44 21.89 6.37 7.02
N ASP A 45 21.05 5.97 7.97
CA ASP A 45 20.91 4.56 8.34
C ASP A 45 20.38 3.72 7.18
N GLY A 46 20.95 2.53 7.01
CA GLY A 46 20.40 1.49 6.15
C GLY A 46 19.28 0.76 6.87
N PHE A 47 18.17 0.50 6.18
CA PHE A 47 17.01 -0.15 6.79
C PHE A 47 16.39 -1.23 5.91
N VAL A 48 15.65 -2.13 6.55
CA VAL A 48 14.67 -3.02 5.92
C VAL A 48 13.29 -2.64 6.41
N CYS A 49 12.34 -2.50 5.49
CA CYS A 49 10.93 -2.26 5.77
C CYS A 49 10.10 -3.24 4.97
N GLY A 50 9.37 -4.13 5.65
CA GLY A 50 8.64 -5.22 4.98
C GLY A 50 9.55 -6.06 4.08
N ASN A 51 9.31 -6.02 2.77
CA ASN A 51 10.03 -6.76 1.72
C ASN A 51 11.00 -5.89 0.90
N GLN A 52 11.28 -4.66 1.34
CA GLN A 52 12.21 -3.75 0.69
C GLN A 52 13.31 -3.29 1.64
N TYR A 53 14.41 -2.81 1.06
CA TYR A 53 15.50 -2.18 1.79
C TYR A 53 15.72 -0.78 1.23
N GLY A 54 16.32 0.09 2.04
CA GLY A 54 16.59 1.45 1.65
C GLY A 54 17.58 2.13 2.57
N LYS A 55 17.78 3.42 2.35
CA LYS A 55 18.64 4.27 3.17
C LYS A 55 17.89 5.53 3.56
N VAL A 56 17.96 5.93 4.82
CA VAL A 56 17.30 7.14 5.31
C VAL A 56 17.93 8.38 4.66
N ARG A 57 17.28 8.92 3.63
CA ARG A 57 17.77 10.10 2.89
C ARG A 57 17.46 11.39 3.64
N ALA A 58 16.30 11.45 4.27
CA ALA A 58 15.88 12.55 5.13
C ALA A 58 14.84 12.06 6.13
N MET A 59 14.74 12.80 7.24
CA MET A 59 13.72 12.62 8.26
C MET A 59 13.05 13.96 8.54
N MET A 60 11.74 13.92 8.74
CA MET A 60 10.92 15.09 9.08
C MET A 60 9.96 14.75 10.21
N ASN A 61 9.65 15.74 11.05
CA ASN A 61 8.63 15.60 12.09
C ASN A 61 7.24 15.94 11.52
N GLU A 62 6.21 15.90 12.37
CA GLU A 62 4.83 16.22 12.00
C GLU A 62 4.63 17.67 11.49
N ARG A 63 5.61 18.54 11.75
CA ARG A 63 5.64 19.94 11.29
C ARG A 63 6.49 20.13 10.04
N ASN A 64 6.89 19.05 9.38
CA ASN A 64 7.80 19.03 8.22
C ASN A 64 9.19 19.65 8.51
N GLN A 65 9.59 19.71 9.77
CA GLN A 65 10.91 20.19 10.15
C GLN A 65 11.91 19.04 10.03
N LYS A 66 13.02 19.28 9.33
CA LYS A 66 14.09 18.29 9.17
C LYS A 66 14.86 18.13 10.46
N PHE A 67 15.21 16.89 10.78
CA PHE A 67 16.08 16.55 11.89
C PHE A 67 16.93 15.32 11.55
N THR A 68 17.90 15.01 12.41
CA THR A 68 18.94 14.00 12.13
C THR A 68 18.86 12.76 13.01
N GLU A 69 18.13 12.81 14.12
CA GLU A 69 18.02 11.72 15.10
C GLU A 69 16.58 11.59 15.61
N ALA A 70 16.05 10.37 15.65
CA ALA A 70 14.74 10.07 16.24
C ALA A 70 14.85 9.03 17.35
N PHE A 71 14.04 9.18 18.39
CA PHE A 71 14.05 8.33 19.57
C PHE A 71 12.77 7.48 19.68
N PRO A 72 12.74 6.48 20.57
CA PRO A 72 11.53 5.71 20.81
C PRO A 72 10.36 6.60 21.21
N SER A 73 9.20 6.34 20.62
CA SER A 73 7.95 7.10 20.66
C SER A 73 7.86 8.26 19.66
N ASP A 74 8.92 8.59 18.93
CA ASP A 74 8.85 9.62 17.90
C ASP A 74 8.20 9.07 16.62
N PRO A 75 7.16 9.74 16.08
CA PRO A 75 6.70 9.51 14.71
C PRO A 75 7.59 10.26 13.73
N VAL A 76 8.21 9.53 12.81
CA VAL A 76 9.21 10.08 11.89
C VAL A 76 8.75 9.87 10.46
N GLN A 77 8.60 10.94 9.69
CA GLN A 77 8.44 10.82 8.26
C GLN A 77 9.81 10.57 7.61
N ILE A 78 9.97 9.40 7.02
CA ILE A 78 11.20 8.92 6.40
C ILE A 78 11.08 9.00 4.88
N LEU A 79 12.12 9.55 4.26
CA LEU A 79 12.34 9.51 2.81
C LEU A 79 13.47 8.52 2.51
N GLY A 80 13.31 7.72 1.46
CA GLY A 80 14.32 6.75 1.04
C GLY A 80 13.79 5.35 0.72
N PHE A 81 12.48 5.19 0.66
CA PHE A 81 11.84 3.97 0.18
C PHE A 81 11.88 3.90 -1.35
N GLU A 82 12.00 2.69 -1.88
CA GLU A 82 11.92 2.44 -3.33
C GLU A 82 10.45 2.36 -3.77
N GLU A 83 9.64 1.65 -3.00
CA GLU A 83 8.19 1.48 -3.18
C GLU A 83 7.47 2.00 -1.93
N VAL A 84 6.19 2.37 -2.03
CA VAL A 84 5.40 2.76 -0.85
C VAL A 84 5.26 1.53 0.07
N PRO A 85 5.80 1.55 1.31
CA PRO A 85 5.68 0.42 2.24
C PRO A 85 4.24 0.27 2.72
N LYS A 86 3.87 -0.87 3.28
CA LYS A 86 2.51 -1.08 3.79
C LYS A 86 2.35 -0.53 5.20
N ALA A 87 1.15 -0.07 5.53
CA ALA A 87 0.79 0.18 6.92
C ALA A 87 0.99 -1.10 7.76
N GLY A 88 1.60 -0.96 8.94
CA GLY A 88 1.93 -2.10 9.80
C GLY A 88 3.23 -2.85 9.45
N ASP A 89 3.93 -2.51 8.36
CA ASP A 89 5.22 -3.12 8.05
C ASP A 89 6.25 -2.81 9.15
N ASN A 90 7.02 -3.83 9.53
CA ASN A 90 8.13 -3.68 10.46
C ASN A 90 9.30 -2.93 9.79
N PHE A 91 9.79 -1.89 10.46
CA PHE A 91 10.97 -1.13 10.10
C PHE A 91 12.14 -1.51 11.02
N THR A 92 13.29 -1.82 10.45
CA THR A 92 14.50 -2.17 11.24
C THR A 92 15.74 -1.62 10.57
N VAL A 93 16.55 -0.90 11.35
CA VAL A 93 17.88 -0.44 10.95
C VAL A 93 18.91 -1.56 11.05
N PHE A 94 19.79 -1.62 10.07
CA PHE A 94 20.92 -2.53 10.02
C PHE A 94 22.21 -1.74 9.84
N LEU A 95 23.29 -2.22 10.48
CA LEU A 95 24.61 -1.62 10.34
C LEU A 95 25.25 -1.94 8.98
N ASP A 96 25.03 -3.15 8.46
CA ASP A 96 25.51 -3.57 7.14
C ASP A 96 24.39 -3.52 6.08
N GLU A 97 24.52 -2.60 5.13
CA GLU A 97 23.60 -2.47 3.99
C GLU A 97 23.52 -3.77 3.16
N ARG A 98 24.58 -4.59 3.12
CA ARG A 98 24.58 -5.87 2.39
C ARG A 98 23.66 -6.88 3.05
N GLU A 99 23.64 -6.92 4.38
CA GLU A 99 22.74 -7.80 5.14
C GLU A 99 21.28 -7.40 4.92
N ALA A 100 20.99 -6.10 5.03
CA ALA A 100 19.66 -5.54 4.75
C ALA A 100 19.16 -5.92 3.35
N LYS A 101 20.01 -5.75 2.34
CA LYS A 101 19.71 -6.13 0.95
C LYS A 101 19.42 -7.61 0.79
N LYS A 102 20.20 -8.48 1.43
CA LYS A 102 20.00 -9.94 1.37
C LYS A 102 18.64 -10.33 1.95
N ILE A 103 18.32 -9.82 3.14
CA ILE A 103 17.06 -10.11 3.84
C ILE A 103 15.86 -9.63 3.01
N ALA A 104 15.89 -8.40 2.50
CA ALA A 104 14.80 -7.85 1.70
C ALA A 104 14.60 -8.63 0.40
N THR A 105 15.68 -9.04 -0.27
CA THR A 105 15.61 -9.81 -1.52
C THR A 105 14.96 -11.18 -1.29
N GLU A 106 15.34 -11.88 -0.22
CA GLU A 106 14.75 -13.16 0.16
C GLU A 106 13.25 -13.02 0.47
N ARG A 107 12.87 -12.00 1.25
CA ARG A 107 11.45 -11.70 1.54
C ARG A 107 10.65 -11.37 0.28
N LYS A 108 11.20 -10.56 -0.63
CA LYS A 108 10.55 -10.20 -1.91
C LYS A 108 10.33 -11.44 -2.78
N GLN A 109 11.28 -12.37 -2.81
CA GLN A 109 11.13 -13.64 -3.53
C GLN A 109 10.01 -14.49 -2.91
N LEU A 110 10.03 -14.70 -1.59
CA LEU A 110 9.00 -15.49 -0.89
C LEU A 110 7.59 -14.90 -1.09
N SER A 111 7.46 -13.57 -1.05
CA SER A 111 6.18 -12.89 -1.31
C SER A 111 5.67 -13.16 -2.72
N ARG A 112 6.53 -13.06 -3.74
CA ARG A 112 6.16 -13.34 -5.14
C ARG A 112 5.73 -14.79 -5.35
N GLU A 113 6.43 -15.74 -4.72
CA GLU A 113 6.07 -17.15 -4.77
C GLU A 113 4.72 -17.42 -4.08
N ALA A 114 4.46 -16.76 -2.94
CA ALA A 114 3.20 -16.87 -2.23
C ALA A 114 2.00 -16.34 -3.05
N GLU A 115 2.18 -15.20 -3.73
CA GLU A 115 1.18 -14.66 -4.65
C GLU A 115 0.89 -15.63 -5.80
N HIS A 116 1.93 -16.16 -6.46
CA HIS A 116 1.76 -17.15 -7.52
C HIS A 116 1.02 -18.42 -7.06
N ARG A 117 1.29 -18.90 -5.83
CA ARG A 117 0.60 -20.07 -5.26
C ARG A 117 -0.88 -19.79 -5.00
N ARG A 118 -1.27 -18.58 -4.60
CA ARG A 118 -2.69 -18.21 -4.44
C ARG A 118 -3.45 -18.34 -5.76
N PHE A 119 -2.86 -17.91 -6.88
CA PHE A 119 -3.49 -18.03 -8.20
C PHE A 119 -3.62 -19.48 -8.71
N ARG A 120 -2.72 -20.40 -8.30
CA ARG A 120 -2.76 -21.81 -8.74
C ARG A 120 -3.79 -22.69 -8.01
N LYS A 121 -4.44 -22.20 -6.94
CA LYS A 121 -5.40 -22.99 -6.14
C LYS A 121 -6.84 -23.00 -6.68
N ILE A 122 -7.08 -22.53 -7.91
CA ILE A 122 -8.36 -22.78 -8.59
C ILE A 122 -8.25 -24.13 -9.31
N THR A 123 -8.82 -25.17 -8.72
CA THR A 123 -8.86 -26.52 -9.32
C THR A 123 -9.87 -26.55 -10.47
N LEU A 124 -9.66 -27.40 -11.48
CA LEU A 124 -10.60 -27.62 -12.59
C LEU A 124 -12.03 -27.95 -12.10
N ASP A 125 -12.17 -28.65 -10.97
CA ASP A 125 -13.48 -28.95 -10.37
C ASP A 125 -14.21 -27.71 -9.84
N GLN A 126 -13.48 -26.72 -9.33
CA GLN A 126 -14.04 -25.43 -8.91
C GLN A 126 -14.44 -24.57 -10.12
N ILE A 127 -13.70 -24.69 -11.23
CA ILE A 127 -14.06 -24.05 -12.51
C ILE A 127 -15.33 -24.71 -13.07
N GLY A 128 -15.41 -26.05 -13.03
CA GLY A 128 -16.61 -26.80 -13.45
C GLY A 128 -17.85 -26.43 -12.66
N LYS A 129 -17.73 -26.24 -11.33
CA LYS A 129 -18.83 -25.74 -10.49
C LYS A 129 -19.24 -24.30 -10.83
N LYS A 130 -18.27 -23.40 -11.08
CA LYS A 130 -18.53 -22.01 -11.49
C LYS A 130 -19.18 -21.90 -12.87
N ILE A 131 -18.95 -22.87 -13.76
CA ILE A 131 -19.62 -22.94 -15.07
C ILE A 131 -21.07 -23.45 -14.89
N SER A 132 -21.31 -24.35 -13.92
CA SER A 132 -22.63 -24.94 -13.67
C SER A 132 -23.62 -24.03 -12.93
N SER A 133 -23.17 -23.02 -12.18
CA SER A 133 -23.99 -22.12 -11.37
C SER A 133 -24.64 -20.95 -12.14
N GLY A 134 -24.42 -20.87 -13.46
CA GLY A 134 -24.72 -19.67 -14.23
C GLY A 134 -23.60 -18.62 -14.15
N GLU A 135 -23.67 -17.63 -15.04
CA GLU A 135 -22.64 -16.59 -15.19
C GLU A 135 -22.69 -15.62 -14.00
N VAL A 136 -21.90 -15.90 -12.94
CA VAL A 136 -21.67 -14.93 -11.86
C VAL A 136 -21.04 -13.69 -12.49
N GLN A 137 -21.74 -12.56 -12.44
CA GLN A 137 -21.22 -11.32 -12.97
C GLN A 137 -20.03 -10.87 -12.13
N LYS A 138 -18.98 -10.38 -12.77
CA LYS A 138 -17.78 -9.92 -12.08
C LYS A 138 -17.66 -8.44 -12.24
N LEU A 139 -17.51 -7.75 -11.12
CA LEU A 139 -17.14 -6.35 -11.09
C LEU A 139 -15.67 -6.26 -10.71
N ASP A 140 -14.83 -6.07 -11.72
CA ASP A 140 -13.39 -5.86 -11.52
C ASP A 140 -13.13 -4.36 -11.26
N ILE A 141 -12.36 -4.08 -10.22
CA ILE A 141 -12.09 -2.72 -9.75
C ILE A 141 -10.58 -2.52 -9.58
N ILE A 142 -10.09 -1.39 -10.07
CA ILE A 142 -8.77 -0.85 -9.74
C ILE A 142 -8.95 0.29 -8.73
N ILE A 143 -8.18 0.28 -7.65
CA ILE A 143 -8.22 1.33 -6.63
C ILE A 143 -6.91 2.12 -6.66
N LYS A 144 -7.01 3.44 -6.79
CA LYS A 144 -5.90 4.38 -6.61
C LYS A 144 -6.23 5.28 -5.44
N GLY A 145 -5.31 5.43 -4.49
CA GLY A 145 -5.53 6.25 -3.30
C GLY A 145 -4.34 7.10 -2.91
N ASP A 146 -4.55 8.02 -1.98
CA ASP A 146 -3.54 8.96 -1.51
C ASP A 146 -2.56 8.33 -0.51
N VAL A 147 -3.07 7.46 0.35
CA VAL A 147 -2.32 6.73 1.38
C VAL A 147 -2.65 5.24 1.31
N ASP A 148 -1.72 4.38 1.75
CA ASP A 148 -1.90 2.92 1.69
C ASP A 148 -3.07 2.43 2.56
N GLY A 149 -3.23 3.00 3.77
CA GLY A 149 -4.28 2.60 4.70
C GLY A 149 -5.70 2.92 4.23
N SER A 150 -5.90 4.00 3.46
CA SER A 150 -7.21 4.35 2.91
C SER A 150 -7.60 3.38 1.79
N ILE A 151 -6.64 2.99 0.95
CA ILE A 151 -6.83 1.98 -0.09
C ILE A 151 -7.21 0.64 0.51
N GLU A 152 -6.57 0.23 1.62
CA GLU A 152 -6.91 -1.01 2.31
C GLU A 152 -8.35 -0.97 2.86
N ALA A 153 -8.71 0.10 3.56
CA ALA A 153 -10.06 0.27 4.10
C ALA A 153 -11.15 0.27 3.01
N VAL A 154 -10.91 0.97 1.90
CA VAL A 154 -11.83 0.99 0.74
C VAL A 154 -11.91 -0.40 0.09
N SER A 155 -10.77 -1.06 -0.11
CA SER A 155 -10.70 -2.40 -0.70
C SER A 155 -11.52 -3.40 0.10
N ASP A 156 -11.36 -3.42 1.43
CA ASP A 156 -12.09 -4.34 2.30
C ASP A 156 -13.60 -4.07 2.26
N SER A 157 -13.99 -2.80 2.38
CA SER A 157 -15.40 -2.38 2.33
C SER A 157 -16.09 -2.77 1.00
N LEU A 158 -15.37 -2.69 -0.13
CA LEU A 158 -15.91 -3.07 -1.44
C LEU A 158 -15.97 -4.57 -1.64
N MET A 159 -15.00 -5.34 -1.11
CA MET A 159 -15.04 -6.79 -1.20
C MET A 159 -16.22 -7.40 -0.43
N GLU A 160 -16.61 -6.78 0.70
CA GLU A 160 -17.79 -7.16 1.49
C GLU A 160 -19.11 -7.04 0.72
N LEU A 161 -19.16 -6.28 -0.37
CA LEU A 161 -20.34 -6.16 -1.23
C LEU A 161 -20.56 -7.37 -2.15
N SER A 162 -19.62 -8.32 -2.20
CA SER A 162 -19.75 -9.52 -3.04
C SER A 162 -20.95 -10.38 -2.61
N THR A 163 -21.76 -10.78 -3.57
CA THR A 163 -22.91 -11.68 -3.39
C THR A 163 -22.74 -12.95 -4.22
N ASP A 164 -23.68 -13.90 -4.11
CA ASP A 164 -23.69 -15.09 -4.96
C ASP A 164 -23.92 -14.77 -6.44
N GLU A 165 -24.52 -13.61 -6.75
CA GLU A 165 -24.84 -13.17 -8.12
C GLU A 165 -23.74 -12.28 -8.72
N VAL A 166 -23.10 -11.42 -7.90
CA VAL A 166 -22.06 -10.47 -8.32
C VAL A 166 -20.82 -10.62 -7.45
N SER A 167 -19.69 -10.93 -8.08
CA SER A 167 -18.38 -11.01 -7.41
C SER A 167 -17.59 -9.73 -7.63
N VAL A 168 -17.36 -8.97 -6.55
CA VAL A 168 -16.49 -7.80 -6.57
C VAL A 168 -15.04 -8.25 -6.40
N ARG A 169 -14.16 -7.82 -7.30
CA ARG A 169 -12.74 -8.19 -7.28
C ARG A 169 -11.84 -6.98 -7.46
N ILE A 170 -10.95 -6.78 -6.51
CA ILE A 170 -9.90 -5.77 -6.63
C ILE A 170 -8.74 -6.38 -7.42
N ILE A 171 -8.58 -5.98 -8.69
CA ILE A 171 -7.54 -6.53 -9.58
C ILE A 171 -6.19 -5.82 -9.41
N HIS A 172 -6.22 -4.55 -9.01
CA HIS A 172 -5.03 -3.77 -8.73
C HIS A 172 -5.33 -2.68 -7.71
N ARG A 173 -4.37 -2.44 -6.81
CA ARG A 173 -4.42 -1.34 -5.85
C ARG A 173 -3.06 -0.71 -5.74
N SER A 174 -2.98 0.62 -5.81
CA SER A 174 -1.71 1.33 -5.65
C SER A 174 -1.90 2.77 -5.22
N VAL A 175 -0.88 3.29 -4.54
CA VAL A 175 -0.86 4.67 -4.06
C VAL A 175 -0.42 5.63 -5.17
N GLY A 176 -1.04 6.80 -5.21
CA GLY A 176 -0.71 7.91 -6.09
C GLY A 176 -1.78 8.19 -7.15
N MET A 177 -1.48 9.18 -7.99
CA MET A 177 -2.37 9.61 -9.08
C MET A 177 -2.65 8.48 -10.08
N ILE A 178 -3.81 8.54 -10.73
CA ILE A 178 -4.14 7.62 -11.83
C ILE A 178 -3.28 7.99 -13.06
N THR A 179 -2.61 6.99 -13.61
CA THR A 179 -1.74 7.09 -14.79
C THR A 179 -2.38 6.43 -16.02
N GLU A 180 -1.83 6.68 -17.20
CA GLU A 180 -2.26 6.03 -18.45
C GLU A 180 -2.12 4.49 -18.39
N SER A 181 -1.11 3.98 -17.67
CA SER A 181 -0.92 2.54 -17.48
C SER A 181 -2.06 1.93 -16.65
N ASP A 182 -2.54 2.63 -15.62
CA ASP A 182 -3.70 2.19 -14.83
C ASP A 182 -4.96 2.11 -15.70
N VAL A 183 -5.16 3.12 -16.57
CA VAL A 183 -6.28 3.17 -17.53
C VAL A 183 -6.20 2.04 -18.56
N SER A 184 -5.00 1.73 -19.05
CA SER A 184 -4.77 0.63 -19.98
C SER A 184 -5.06 -0.73 -19.34
N LEU A 185 -4.67 -0.91 -18.07
CA LEU A 185 -4.95 -2.12 -17.29
C LEU A 185 -6.46 -2.29 -17.06
N ALA A 186 -7.15 -1.20 -16.75
CA ALA A 186 -8.61 -1.18 -16.59
C ALA A 186 -9.31 -1.62 -17.86
N ALA A 187 -8.95 -1.04 -19.01
CA ALA A 187 -9.52 -1.41 -20.30
C ALA A 187 -9.28 -2.88 -20.67
N ALA A 188 -8.06 -3.37 -20.47
CA ALA A 188 -7.70 -4.76 -20.76
C ALA A 188 -8.46 -5.77 -19.87
N SER A 189 -8.89 -5.35 -18.68
CA SER A 189 -9.57 -6.20 -17.69
C SER A 189 -11.06 -5.92 -17.59
N SER A 190 -11.61 -5.01 -18.40
CA SER A 190 -12.99 -4.51 -18.28
C SER A 190 -13.33 -4.02 -16.86
N ALA A 191 -12.37 -3.37 -16.21
CA ALA A 191 -12.50 -2.88 -14.84
C ALA A 191 -12.82 -1.39 -14.79
N ILE A 192 -13.46 -0.96 -13.70
CA ILE A 192 -13.61 0.46 -13.35
C ILE A 192 -12.45 0.93 -12.48
N ILE A 193 -12.18 2.23 -12.46
CA ILE A 193 -11.16 2.82 -11.58
C ILE A 193 -11.83 3.67 -10.50
N ILE A 194 -11.52 3.36 -9.25
CA ILE A 194 -11.88 4.14 -8.07
C ILE A 194 -10.67 4.97 -7.63
N ALA A 195 -10.80 6.29 -7.69
CA ALA A 195 -9.83 7.26 -7.20
C ALA A 195 -10.26 7.75 -5.82
N PHE A 196 -9.53 7.38 -4.77
CA PHE A 196 -9.79 7.81 -3.41
C PHE A 196 -8.84 8.92 -3.00
N ASN A 197 -9.36 10.14 -2.86
CA ASN A 197 -8.59 11.35 -2.52
C ASN A 197 -7.39 11.63 -3.45
N VAL A 198 -7.44 11.13 -4.70
CA VAL A 198 -6.41 11.35 -5.73
C VAL A 198 -7.04 11.78 -7.03
N ASN A 199 -6.25 12.50 -7.84
CA ASN A 199 -6.64 12.93 -9.17
C ASN A 199 -5.98 12.07 -10.26
N SER A 200 -6.58 12.01 -11.44
CA SER A 200 -5.96 11.46 -12.64
C SER A 200 -5.01 12.46 -13.30
N SER A 201 -3.93 11.95 -13.94
CA SER A 201 -3.11 12.78 -14.81
C SER A 201 -3.91 13.26 -16.03
N PRO A 202 -3.52 14.38 -16.67
CA PRO A 202 -4.17 14.85 -17.90
C PRO A 202 -4.21 13.80 -19.01
N GLU A 203 -3.12 13.05 -19.16
CA GLU A 203 -2.98 11.96 -20.15
C GLU A 203 -3.94 10.83 -19.82
N ALA A 204 -3.97 10.37 -18.56
CA ALA A 204 -4.88 9.33 -18.10
C ALA A 204 -6.35 9.70 -18.36
N ARG A 205 -6.73 10.95 -18.10
CA ARG A 205 -8.10 11.45 -18.33
C ARG A 205 -8.47 11.45 -19.83
N SER A 206 -7.54 11.85 -20.69
CA SER A 206 -7.71 11.82 -22.14
C SER A 206 -7.87 10.39 -22.65
N THR A 207 -6.98 9.49 -22.23
CA THR A 207 -6.99 8.08 -22.61
C THR A 207 -8.27 7.40 -22.13
N ALA A 208 -8.69 7.62 -20.88
CA ALA A 208 -9.90 7.02 -20.32
C ALA A 208 -11.15 7.40 -21.11
N LYS A 209 -11.26 8.67 -21.52
CA LYS A 209 -12.36 9.14 -22.38
C LYS A 209 -12.32 8.50 -23.78
N SER A 210 -11.13 8.28 -24.34
CA SER A 210 -10.95 7.69 -25.66
C SER A 210 -11.36 6.21 -25.70
N ILE A 211 -10.95 5.44 -24.69
CA ILE A 211 -11.17 3.99 -24.64
C ILE A 211 -12.39 3.57 -23.79
N GLY A 212 -13.09 4.53 -23.18
CA GLY A 212 -14.33 4.29 -22.43
C GLY A 212 -14.14 3.68 -21.04
N VAL A 213 -13.02 3.95 -20.37
CA VAL A 213 -12.79 3.51 -18.98
C VAL A 213 -13.45 4.49 -18.03
N ASP A 214 -14.28 3.97 -17.12
CA ASP A 214 -14.94 4.75 -16.07
C ASP A 214 -13.97 5.02 -14.90
N ILE A 215 -13.86 6.30 -14.53
CA ILE A 215 -13.06 6.76 -13.40
C ILE A 215 -13.98 7.50 -12.43
N ARG A 216 -14.15 6.95 -11.24
CA ARG A 216 -14.96 7.52 -10.17
C ARG A 216 -14.07 8.07 -9.07
N ASN A 217 -14.31 9.31 -8.66
CA ASN A 217 -13.51 9.98 -7.63
C ASN A 217 -14.34 10.10 -6.36
N TYR A 218 -13.76 9.70 -5.23
CA TYR A 218 -14.40 9.77 -3.93
C TYR A 218 -13.44 10.33 -2.89
N SER A 219 -14.01 10.94 -1.86
CA SER A 219 -13.28 11.37 -0.66
C SER A 219 -13.83 10.71 0.61
N ILE A 220 -14.95 9.99 0.50
CA ILE A 220 -15.63 9.33 1.62
C ILE A 220 -15.90 7.87 1.23
N ILE A 221 -15.50 6.93 2.09
CA ILE A 221 -15.60 5.48 1.79
C ILE A 221 -17.06 5.08 1.57
N TYR A 222 -17.97 5.59 2.39
CA TYR A 222 -19.40 5.27 2.29
C TYR A 222 -20.01 5.66 0.95
N GLU A 223 -19.60 6.79 0.36
CA GLU A 223 -20.07 7.19 -0.98
C GLU A 223 -19.64 6.19 -2.05
N ALA A 224 -18.38 5.73 -2.00
CA ALA A 224 -17.87 4.72 -2.92
C ALA A 224 -18.61 3.38 -2.78
N VAL A 225 -18.90 2.97 -1.54
CA VAL A 225 -19.61 1.73 -1.24
C VAL A 225 -21.07 1.79 -1.70
N GLU A 226 -21.76 2.91 -1.46
CA GLU A 226 -23.15 3.10 -1.89
C GLU A 226 -23.28 3.08 -3.42
N GLU A 227 -22.37 3.74 -4.14
CA GLU A 227 -22.42 3.77 -5.60
C GLU A 227 -22.10 2.40 -6.23
N VAL A 228 -21.15 1.64 -5.70
CA VAL A 228 -20.84 0.29 -6.19
C VAL A 228 -21.95 -0.71 -5.91
N LYS A 229 -22.80 -0.43 -4.92
CA LYS A 229 -23.93 -1.29 -4.56
C LYS A 229 -25.14 -1.14 -5.50
N LEU A 230 -25.24 -0.01 -6.22
CA LEU A 230 -26.34 0.30 -7.15
C LEU A 230 -26.23 -0.49 -8.46
#